data_AF-A0A7W1HCW8-F1
#
_entry.id   AF-A0A7W1HCW8-F1
#
_cell.length_a   1.000
_cell.length_b   1.000
_cell.length_c   1.000
_cell.angle_alpha   90.00
_cell.angle_beta   90.00
_cell.angle_gamma   90.00
#
_symmetry.space_group_name_H-M   'P 1'
#
loop_
_entity.id
_entity.type
_entity.pdbx_description
1 polymer ?
#
loop_
_entity_poly.entity_id
_entity_poly.type
_entity_poly.pdbx_seq_one_letter_code
_entity_poly.pdbx_strand_id
1 'polypeptide(L)'
;MFEFSQIFDFNVVAALSPAIIFFALFFATFVSEDLACLLAGALAGQGRISFLLALSACVAGIFIGDLLLYFIGRKFGRKISKTRFFSRFVSEKSIEKASSWLDERGAEAVFLSRFVTGLRLPTYLAAGFLRTNSRKFILYFLLATLVWTPILVGLAAFASGAVSTNLVFGVILGFVILRTLFYFSSWKNRRLFIGRLKRIANWEFWSLKVFYFPVVIYVLILAVKHRGLTVFTSANPAILAGGFIGESKNEIYEGLRKSAAALPHLLRYAVLSAENSFTENLRHAEKFIAENDLEFPLVLKPDAGERGKGVEILENFAELKSNLEELKNDFILQEFFGGAEASVFYFRFPQEKKGGIFSITEKRFPRLAGDGKSTLETLILKDSRAVCLAKKYFEQNREKLDYIPSNGECVQLINIGTHSRGAIFADGERLKTDELENKIDEICRGFAGFYFGRFDIRARSFDDLKRGENFKIIELNGVTSESTNIYDKKFSLADAYRILFRQWRIAFEIGAENRRRGAKPTSVSDLLRLILGKEIKPDISNTADRRPLITDH
;
A
#
# COMPACT_ATOMS: atom_id res chain seq x y z
N MET A 1 19.87 36.14 11.36
CA MET A 1 21.13 35.78 12.05
C MET A 1 20.71 35.11 13.36
N PHE A 2 20.45 33.80 13.35
CA PHE A 2 20.19 33.05 14.58
C PHE A 2 21.55 32.53 15.02
N GLU A 3 22.19 33.26 15.93
CA GLU A 3 23.40 32.76 16.57
C GLU A 3 23.02 31.55 17.43
N PHE A 4 23.78 30.45 17.31
CA PHE A 4 23.70 29.31 18.21
C PHE A 4 23.93 29.69 19.69
N SER A 5 24.37 30.93 19.93
CA SER A 5 24.51 31.56 21.24
C SER A 5 23.18 31.74 22.00
N GLN A 6 22.04 31.67 21.32
CA GLN A 6 20.72 31.90 21.94
C GLN A 6 19.93 30.62 22.25
N ILE A 7 20.40 29.43 21.86
CA ILE A 7 19.68 28.16 22.10
C ILE A 7 20.00 27.56 23.48
N PHE A 8 21.14 27.93 24.08
CA PHE A 8 21.52 27.54 25.42
C PHE A 8 21.96 28.77 26.20
N ASP A 9 21.20 29.14 27.23
CA ASP A 9 21.58 30.22 28.13
C ASP A 9 22.89 29.82 28.85
N PHE A 10 24.01 30.43 28.44
CA PHE A 10 25.35 29.96 28.78
C PHE A 10 25.71 30.07 30.25
N ASN A 11 24.99 30.89 31.01
CA ASN A 11 25.11 30.96 32.45
C ASN A 11 24.52 29.74 33.15
N VAL A 12 23.55 29.06 32.51
CA VAL A 12 22.94 27.84 33.03
C VAL A 12 23.91 26.66 32.94
N VAL A 13 24.63 26.50 31.82
CA VAL A 13 25.56 25.37 31.63
C VAL A 13 26.74 25.44 32.61
N ALA A 14 27.27 26.63 32.89
CA ALA A 14 28.33 26.83 33.90
C ALA A 14 27.84 26.61 35.34
N ALA A 15 26.53 26.74 35.59
CA ALA A 15 25.90 26.49 36.90
C ALA A 15 25.49 25.02 37.11
N LEU A 16 25.51 24.19 36.06
CA LEU A 16 25.20 22.76 36.17
C LEU A 16 26.38 21.99 36.77
N SER A 17 26.07 20.98 37.59
CA SER A 17 27.10 20.11 38.13
C SER A 17 27.80 19.32 37.00
N PRO A 18 29.11 19.03 37.13
CA PRO A 18 29.85 18.21 36.17
C PRO A 18 29.16 16.87 35.86
N ALA A 19 28.47 16.29 36.84
CA ALA A 19 27.72 15.05 36.66
C ALA A 19 26.53 15.22 35.70
N ILE A 20 25.77 16.31 35.80
CA ILE A 20 24.64 16.58 34.90
C ILE A 20 25.14 16.77 33.46
N ILE A 21 26.22 17.53 33.29
CA ILE A 21 26.84 17.76 31.99
C ILE A 21 27.35 16.44 31.39
N PHE A 22 28.00 15.60 32.20
CA PHE A 22 28.47 14.29 31.78
C PHE A 22 27.32 13.42 31.25
N PHE A 23 26.23 13.28 32.02
CA PHE A 23 25.10 12.46 31.60
C PHE A 23 24.35 13.06 30.40
N ALA A 24 24.24 14.38 30.31
CA ALA A 24 23.63 15.05 29.17
C ALA A 24 24.40 14.75 27.87
N LEU A 25 25.73 14.89 27.89
CA LEU A 25 26.59 14.55 26.75
C LEU A 25 26.54 13.04 26.44
N PHE A 26 26.58 12.20 27.47
CA PHE A 26 26.46 10.75 27.34
C PHE A 26 25.16 10.34 26.61
N PHE A 27 24.01 10.90 26.98
CA PHE A 27 22.75 10.57 26.31
C PHE A 27 22.63 11.26 24.94
N ALA A 28 23.25 12.42 24.74
CA ALA A 28 23.25 13.10 23.44
C ALA A 28 23.91 12.24 22.35
N THR A 29 24.93 11.43 22.68
CA THR A 29 25.57 10.54 21.69
C THR A 29 24.63 9.47 21.15
N PHE A 30 23.51 9.17 21.84
CA PHE A 30 22.52 8.19 21.41
C PHE A 30 21.64 8.76 20.29
N VAL A 31 21.45 10.09 20.30
CA VAL A 31 20.70 10.82 19.26
C VAL A 31 21.61 11.09 18.07
N SER A 32 22.79 11.65 18.33
CA SER A 32 23.80 11.92 17.31
C SER A 32 25.19 11.97 17.94
N GLU A 33 25.96 10.91 17.75
CA GLU A 33 27.37 10.82 18.19
C GLU A 33 28.18 11.99 17.68
N ASP A 34 28.21 12.21 16.36
CA ASP A 34 29.08 13.21 15.74
C ASP A 34 28.75 14.62 16.27
N LEU A 35 27.47 14.96 16.35
CA LEU A 35 27.03 16.25 16.90
C LEU A 35 27.38 16.37 18.39
N ALA A 36 27.17 15.32 19.19
CA ALA A 36 27.52 15.32 20.60
C ALA A 36 29.03 15.49 20.83
N CYS A 37 29.88 14.81 20.04
CA CYS A 37 31.33 14.99 20.09
C CYS A 37 31.77 16.38 19.67
N LEU A 38 31.18 16.93 18.61
CA LEU A 38 31.45 18.29 18.15
C LEU A 38 31.06 19.33 19.22
N LEU A 39 29.88 19.17 19.85
CA LEU A 39 29.41 20.05 20.92
C LEU A 39 30.27 19.92 22.19
N ALA A 40 30.58 18.69 22.61
CA ALA A 40 31.44 18.42 23.77
C ALA A 40 32.84 19.00 23.58
N GLY A 41 33.44 18.78 22.40
CA GLY A 41 34.71 19.37 22.03
C GLY A 41 34.63 20.90 22.00
N ALA A 42 33.59 21.46 21.39
CA ALA A 42 33.44 22.91 21.32
C ALA A 42 33.35 23.58 22.70
N LEU A 43 32.55 23.02 23.61
CA LEU A 43 32.43 23.46 25.00
C LEU A 43 33.76 23.33 25.77
N ALA A 44 34.50 22.25 25.52
CA ALA A 44 35.82 22.05 26.12
C ALA A 44 36.85 23.06 25.61
N GLY A 45 36.88 23.33 24.30
CA GLY A 45 37.78 24.31 23.69
C GLY A 45 37.49 25.76 24.10
N GLN A 46 36.23 26.07 24.44
CA GLN A 46 35.83 27.35 25.02
C GLN A 46 36.11 27.46 26.54
N GLY A 47 36.71 26.43 27.15
CA GLY A 47 37.01 26.40 28.58
C GLY A 47 35.79 26.27 29.49
N ARG A 48 34.61 25.88 28.95
CA ARG A 48 33.36 25.79 29.72
C ARG A 48 33.22 24.47 30.48
N ILE A 49 33.81 23.41 29.96
CA ILE A 49 33.86 22.09 30.59
C ILE A 49 35.27 21.53 30.47
N SER A 50 35.68 20.63 31.37
CA SER A 50 36.99 20.01 31.23
C SER A 50 37.02 19.07 30.02
N PHE A 51 38.13 19.07 29.29
CA PHE A 51 38.32 18.18 28.14
C PHE A 51 38.16 16.70 28.54
N LEU A 52 38.64 16.33 29.74
CA LEU A 52 38.51 14.98 30.25
C LEU A 52 37.04 14.57 30.49
N LEU A 53 36.21 15.48 30.98
CA LEU A 53 34.77 15.26 31.15
C LEU A 53 34.08 15.09 29.79
N ALA A 54 34.35 15.99 28.85
CA ALA A 54 33.82 15.92 27.49
C ALA A 54 34.19 14.58 26.82
N LEU A 55 35.47 14.21 26.88
CA LEU A 55 35.98 13.01 26.24
C LEU A 55 35.43 11.74 26.89
N SER A 56 35.46 11.64 28.22
CA SER A 56 34.97 10.46 28.94
C SER A 56 33.47 10.25 28.77
N ALA A 57 32.67 11.34 28.75
CA ALA A 57 31.24 11.27 28.48
C ALA A 57 30.95 10.75 27.06
N CYS A 58 31.63 11.29 26.05
CA CYS A 58 31.47 10.86 24.67
C CYS A 58 31.90 9.40 24.47
N VAL A 59 33.09 9.02 24.95
CA VAL A 59 33.60 7.65 24.83
C VAL A 59 32.63 6.65 25.48
N ALA A 60 32.17 6.94 26.70
CA ALA A 60 31.23 6.07 27.40
C ALA A 60 29.88 5.96 26.65
N GLY A 61 29.32 7.09 26.20
CA GLY A 61 28.03 7.13 25.53
C GLY A 61 28.05 6.40 24.19
N ILE A 62 29.07 6.64 23.37
CA ILE A 62 29.28 5.97 22.08
C ILE A 62 29.47 4.48 22.28
N PHE A 63 30.35 4.10 23.22
CA PHE A 63 30.68 2.71 23.45
C PHE A 63 29.44 1.91 23.88
N ILE A 64 28.65 2.44 24.82
CA ILE A 64 27.44 1.79 25.29
C ILE A 64 26.34 1.79 24.22
N GLY A 65 26.11 2.92 23.54
CA GLY A 65 25.07 3.03 22.52
C GLY A 65 25.27 2.06 21.35
N ASP A 66 26.48 1.94 20.86
CA ASP A 66 26.81 1.03 19.75
C ASP A 66 26.83 -0.45 20.17
N LEU A 67 27.24 -0.74 21.39
CA LEU A 67 27.08 -2.06 21.98
C LEU A 67 25.61 -2.48 22.01
N LEU A 68 24.71 -1.56 22.40
CA LEU A 68 23.27 -1.81 22.36
C LEU A 68 22.79 -2.12 20.95
N LEU A 69 23.23 -1.38 19.92
CA LEU A 69 22.90 -1.68 18.52
C LEU A 69 23.34 -3.10 18.12
N TYR A 70 24.56 -3.49 18.46
CA TYR A 70 25.06 -4.83 18.21
C TYR A 70 24.19 -5.91 18.91
N PHE A 71 23.87 -5.73 20.18
CA PHE A 71 23.05 -6.70 20.92
C PHE A 71 21.58 -6.72 20.45
N ILE A 72 21.03 -5.59 20.02
CA ILE A 72 19.71 -5.51 19.37
C ILE A 72 19.73 -6.36 18.09
N GLY A 73 20.73 -6.18 17.23
CA GLY A 73 20.92 -7.01 16.04
C GLY A 73 21.00 -8.51 16.39
N ARG A 74 21.79 -8.85 17.42
CA ARG A 74 22.01 -10.24 17.86
C ARG A 74 20.76 -10.92 18.44
N LYS A 75 19.94 -10.17 19.19
CA LYS A 75 18.72 -10.68 19.85
C LYS A 75 17.54 -10.73 18.90
N PHE A 76 17.33 -9.68 18.10
CA PHE A 76 16.14 -9.55 17.25
C PHE A 76 16.36 -10.00 15.80
N GLY A 77 17.60 -10.23 15.37
CA GLY A 77 17.91 -10.58 13.97
C GLY A 77 17.19 -11.83 13.46
N ARG A 78 17.15 -12.91 14.24
CA ARG A 78 16.42 -14.14 13.88
C ARG A 78 14.90 -13.96 13.80
N LYS A 79 14.32 -13.04 14.57
CA LYS A 79 12.88 -12.76 14.54
C LYS A 79 12.53 -11.94 13.29
N ILE A 80 13.40 -11.01 12.92
CA ILE A 80 13.26 -10.18 11.72
C ILE A 80 13.49 -11.01 10.45
N SER A 81 14.49 -11.90 10.43
CA SER A 81 14.79 -12.74 9.25
C SER A 81 13.66 -13.69 8.85
N LYS A 82 12.87 -14.16 9.83
CA LYS A 82 11.68 -15.00 9.61
C LYS A 82 10.44 -14.23 9.15
N THR A 83 10.51 -12.90 9.06
CA THR A 83 9.38 -12.08 8.62
C THR A 83 9.33 -12.08 7.09
N ARG A 84 8.15 -12.34 6.50
CA ARG A 84 7.90 -12.35 5.04
C ARG A 84 8.38 -11.09 4.30
N PHE A 85 8.53 -9.98 5.02
CA PHE A 85 9.07 -8.72 4.51
C PHE A 85 10.59 -8.76 4.30
N PHE A 86 11.35 -9.37 5.22
CA PHE A 86 12.83 -9.34 5.17
C PHE A 86 13.38 -10.36 4.16
N SER A 87 12.81 -11.57 4.11
CA SER A 87 13.16 -12.60 3.12
C SER A 87 12.86 -12.21 1.66
N ARG A 88 12.01 -11.19 1.45
CA ARG A 88 11.76 -10.58 0.14
C ARG A 88 12.84 -9.59 -0.29
N PHE A 89 13.68 -9.05 0.60
CA PHE A 89 14.69 -8.05 0.24
C PHE A 89 16.13 -8.55 0.36
N VAL A 90 16.37 -9.59 1.16
CA VAL A 90 17.71 -10.13 1.39
C VAL A 90 17.67 -11.65 1.24
N SER A 91 18.38 -12.19 0.25
CA SER A 91 18.46 -13.63 0.03
C SER A 91 19.35 -14.31 1.08
N GLU A 92 19.05 -15.56 1.44
CA GLU A 92 19.88 -16.36 2.37
C GLU A 92 21.34 -16.43 1.90
N LYS A 93 21.58 -16.60 0.59
CA LYS A 93 22.93 -16.56 0.00
C LYS A 93 23.66 -15.23 0.21
N SER A 94 22.94 -14.10 0.22
CA SER A 94 23.55 -12.78 0.49
C SER A 94 23.88 -12.61 1.98
N ILE A 95 23.06 -13.19 2.86
CA ILE A 95 23.31 -13.22 4.31
C ILE A 95 24.53 -14.10 4.60
N GLU A 96 24.65 -15.27 3.98
CA GLU A 96 25.81 -16.16 4.11
C GLU A 96 27.10 -15.50 3.62
N LYS A 97 27.07 -14.87 2.44
CA LYS A 97 28.22 -14.15 1.88
C LYS A 97 28.62 -12.92 2.71
N ALA A 98 27.64 -12.21 3.29
CA ALA A 98 27.91 -11.12 4.22
C ALA A 98 28.46 -11.62 5.55
N SER A 99 28.00 -12.78 6.02
CA SER A 99 28.51 -13.45 7.23
C SER A 99 29.97 -13.83 7.06
N SER A 100 30.32 -14.52 5.96
CA SER A 100 31.69 -14.97 5.71
C SER A 100 32.66 -13.80 5.55
N TRP A 101 32.25 -12.74 4.85
CA TRP A 101 33.07 -11.52 4.69
C TRP A 101 33.27 -10.77 6.02
N LEU A 102 32.25 -10.70 6.88
CA LEU A 102 32.35 -10.10 8.22
C LEU A 102 33.13 -10.96 9.21
N ASP A 103 33.14 -12.29 9.06
CA ASP A 103 33.98 -13.16 9.88
C ASP A 103 35.47 -13.02 9.53
N GLU A 104 35.79 -12.80 8.24
CA GLU A 104 37.16 -12.59 7.77
C GLU A 104 37.68 -11.15 8.00
N ARG A 105 36.84 -10.12 7.77
CA ARG A 105 37.24 -8.70 7.80
C ARG A 105 36.47 -7.83 8.79
N GLY A 106 35.79 -8.44 9.77
CA GLY A 106 34.90 -7.71 10.68
C GLY A 106 35.57 -6.59 11.48
N ALA A 107 36.84 -6.76 11.84
CA ALA A 107 37.62 -5.73 12.52
C ALA A 107 37.82 -4.49 11.64
N GLU A 108 38.24 -4.69 10.38
CA GLU A 108 38.44 -3.62 9.41
C GLU A 108 37.12 -2.93 9.06
N ALA A 109 36.04 -3.69 8.89
CA ALA A 109 34.72 -3.15 8.58
C ALA A 109 34.17 -2.26 9.70
N VAL A 110 34.31 -2.69 10.96
CA VAL A 110 33.91 -1.90 12.13
C VAL A 110 34.74 -0.62 12.23
N PHE A 111 36.06 -0.72 12.05
CA PHE A 111 36.95 0.43 12.07
C PHE A 111 36.64 1.43 10.94
N LEU A 112 36.57 0.96 9.69
CA LEU A 112 36.31 1.77 8.50
C LEU A 112 34.92 2.44 8.53
N SER A 113 33.92 1.79 9.15
CA SER A 113 32.57 2.35 9.25
C SER A 113 32.52 3.64 10.09
N ARG A 114 33.53 3.91 10.93
CA ARG A 114 33.64 5.18 11.67
C ARG A 114 34.13 6.34 10.82
N PHE A 115 34.80 6.07 9.70
CA PHE A 115 35.28 7.09 8.76
C PHE A 115 34.21 7.50 7.74
N VAL A 116 33.14 6.71 7.61
CA VAL A 116 32.07 6.94 6.64
C VAL A 116 30.76 7.22 7.36
N THR A 117 30.34 8.48 7.34
CA THR A 117 29.11 8.94 7.99
C THR A 117 27.90 8.11 7.54
N GLY A 118 27.19 7.53 8.52
CA GLY A 118 25.98 6.74 8.28
C GLY A 118 26.19 5.25 8.02
N LEU A 119 27.43 4.75 7.91
CA LEU A 119 27.69 3.30 7.79
C LEU A 119 27.74 2.58 9.14
N ARG A 120 27.98 3.28 10.24
CA ARG A 120 28.06 2.69 11.59
C ARG A 120 26.80 1.90 11.97
N LEU A 121 25.64 2.56 11.98
CA LEU A 121 24.37 1.94 12.38
C LEU A 121 24.04 0.65 11.60
N PRO A 122 24.08 0.63 10.26
CA PRO A 122 23.85 -0.61 9.52
C PRO A 122 24.94 -1.67 9.76
N THR A 123 26.22 -1.28 9.85
CA THR A 123 27.33 -2.22 10.08
C THR A 123 27.20 -2.93 11.44
N TYR A 124 26.84 -2.20 12.50
CA TYR A 124 26.81 -2.73 13.86
C TYR A 124 25.58 -3.60 14.09
N LEU A 125 24.42 -3.17 13.56
CA LEU A 125 23.22 -3.99 13.51
C LEU A 125 23.43 -5.26 12.68
N ALA A 126 24.12 -5.17 11.54
CA ALA A 126 24.44 -6.32 10.70
C ALA A 126 25.41 -7.28 11.39
N ALA A 127 26.48 -6.77 12.02
CA ALA A 127 27.41 -7.59 12.81
C ALA A 127 26.69 -8.34 13.95
N GLY A 128 25.75 -7.67 14.62
CA GLY A 128 24.88 -8.29 15.61
C GLY A 128 23.99 -9.38 15.00
N PHE A 129 23.28 -9.04 13.93
CA PHE A 129 22.38 -9.93 13.19
C PHE A 129 23.08 -11.23 12.75
N LEU A 130 24.32 -11.10 12.28
CA LEU A 130 25.17 -12.20 11.82
C LEU A 130 25.88 -12.96 12.95
N ARG A 131 25.67 -12.55 14.21
CA ARG A 131 26.23 -13.19 15.41
C ARG A 131 27.76 -13.35 15.40
N THR A 132 28.47 -12.37 14.85
CA THR A 132 29.94 -12.32 14.90
C THR A 132 30.46 -12.49 16.34
N ASN A 133 31.71 -12.90 16.52
CA ASN A 133 32.26 -13.13 17.86
C ASN A 133 32.23 -11.83 18.70
N SER A 134 31.42 -11.81 19.76
CA SER A 134 31.17 -10.60 20.56
C SER A 134 32.43 -10.07 21.26
N ARG A 135 33.35 -10.94 21.67
CA ARG A 135 34.61 -10.52 22.31
C ARG A 135 35.50 -9.80 21.32
N LYS A 136 35.65 -10.34 20.10
CA LYS A 136 36.42 -9.70 19.03
C LYS A 136 35.80 -8.37 18.65
N PHE A 137 34.48 -8.33 18.45
CA PHE A 137 33.76 -7.11 18.12
C PHE A 137 33.98 -6.01 19.17
N ILE A 138 33.78 -6.33 20.46
CA ILE A 138 33.96 -5.38 21.56
C ILE A 138 35.39 -4.85 21.62
N LEU A 139 36.40 -5.72 21.45
CA LEU A 139 37.80 -5.32 21.50
C LEU A 139 38.14 -4.35 20.37
N TYR A 140 37.83 -4.69 19.12
CA TYR A 140 38.11 -3.84 17.97
C TYR A 140 37.32 -2.54 18.02
N PHE A 141 36.06 -2.60 18.46
CA PHE A 141 35.23 -1.43 18.62
C PHE A 141 35.74 -0.49 19.72
N LEU A 142 36.20 -1.03 20.85
CA LEU A 142 36.81 -0.26 21.93
C LEU A 142 38.04 0.48 21.40
N LEU A 143 38.95 -0.22 20.73
CA LEU A 143 40.14 0.37 20.12
C LEU A 143 39.77 1.46 19.10
N ALA A 144 38.81 1.20 18.22
CA ALA A 144 38.34 2.17 17.25
C ALA A 144 37.75 3.43 17.91
N THR A 145 36.98 3.26 18.99
CA THR A 145 36.36 4.35 19.74
C THR A 145 37.40 5.18 20.49
N LEU A 146 38.38 4.52 21.11
CA LEU A 146 39.48 5.18 21.82
C LEU A 146 40.46 5.91 20.89
N VAL A 147 40.51 5.56 19.61
CA VAL A 147 41.30 6.30 18.62
C VAL A 147 40.49 7.46 18.03
N TRP A 148 39.27 7.20 17.56
CA TRP A 148 38.49 8.19 16.81
C TRP A 148 37.88 9.29 17.69
N THR A 149 37.34 8.94 18.85
CA THR A 149 36.60 9.89 19.70
C THR A 149 37.51 11.00 20.23
N PRO A 150 38.73 10.73 20.72
CA PRO A 150 39.65 11.81 21.09
C PRO A 150 40.05 12.69 19.93
N ILE A 151 40.22 12.14 18.72
CA ILE A 151 40.54 12.92 17.52
C ILE A 151 39.38 13.88 17.22
N LEU A 152 38.15 13.40 17.18
CA LEU A 152 36.99 14.22 16.84
C LEU A 152 36.71 15.30 17.89
N VAL A 153 36.71 14.94 19.18
CA VAL A 153 36.52 15.88 20.29
C VAL A 153 37.67 16.88 20.38
N GLY A 154 38.91 16.43 20.16
CA GLY A 154 40.10 17.27 20.14
C GLY A 154 40.11 18.26 18.97
N LEU A 155 39.78 17.81 17.76
CA LEU A 155 39.63 18.68 16.59
C LEU A 155 38.52 19.70 16.79
N ALA A 156 37.39 19.31 17.39
CA ALA A 156 36.30 20.22 17.70
C ALA A 156 36.68 21.25 18.78
N ALA A 157 37.45 20.86 19.79
CA ALA A 157 37.98 21.77 20.80
C ALA A 157 39.01 22.74 20.23
N PHE A 158 39.87 22.28 19.33
CA PHE A 158 40.80 23.15 18.62
C PHE A 158 40.07 24.10 17.67
N ALA A 159 39.09 23.59 16.92
CA ALA A 159 38.30 24.36 15.98
C ALA A 159 37.39 25.38 16.70
N SER A 160 36.87 25.11 17.89
CA SER A 160 36.01 26.07 18.58
C SER A 160 36.74 27.34 19.04
N GLY A 161 38.08 27.31 19.09
CA GLY A 161 38.93 28.49 19.26
C GLY A 161 39.30 29.21 17.96
N ALA A 162 39.12 28.59 16.79
CA ALA A 162 39.69 29.07 15.51
C ALA A 162 38.70 29.12 14.33
N VAL A 163 37.52 28.52 14.43
CA VAL A 163 36.61 28.24 13.31
C VAL A 163 35.23 28.84 13.60
N SER A 164 34.79 29.74 12.71
CA SER A 164 33.46 30.34 12.79
C SER A 164 32.34 29.31 12.58
N THR A 165 31.21 29.50 13.26
CA THR A 165 29.97 28.70 13.06
C THR A 165 29.52 28.65 11.59
N ASN A 166 29.80 29.72 10.83
CA ASN A 166 29.55 29.80 9.40
C ASN A 166 30.31 28.73 8.59
N LEU A 167 31.53 28.36 9.00
CA LEU A 167 32.29 27.30 8.33
C LEU A 167 31.64 25.92 8.55
N VAL A 168 31.14 25.66 9.76
CA VAL A 168 30.43 24.40 10.08
C VAL A 168 29.14 24.28 9.26
N PHE A 169 28.33 25.33 9.20
CA PHE A 169 27.16 25.36 8.31
C PHE A 169 27.55 25.20 6.84
N GLY A 170 28.63 25.82 6.39
CA GLY A 170 29.16 25.67 5.04
C GLY A 170 29.57 24.23 4.72
N VAL A 171 30.20 23.51 5.66
CA VAL A 171 30.59 22.11 5.50
C VAL A 171 29.36 21.19 5.46
N ILE A 172 28.39 21.39 6.35
CA ILE A 172 27.13 20.63 6.35
C ILE A 172 26.37 20.86 5.03
N LEU A 173 26.24 22.12 4.61
CA LEU A 173 25.58 22.48 3.37
C LEU A 173 26.32 21.89 2.16
N GLY A 174 27.65 21.97 2.14
CA GLY A 174 28.50 21.37 1.11
C GLY A 174 28.33 19.85 1.04
N PHE A 175 28.28 19.16 2.19
CA PHE A 175 28.01 17.72 2.25
C PHE A 175 26.61 17.37 1.75
N VAL A 176 25.58 18.13 2.14
CA VAL A 176 24.20 17.94 1.66
C VAL A 176 24.12 18.16 0.15
N ILE A 177 24.78 19.20 -0.38
CA ILE A 177 24.86 19.47 -1.81
C ILE A 177 25.55 18.33 -2.53
N LEU A 178 26.73 17.91 -2.07
CA LEU A 178 27.50 16.81 -2.68
C LEU A 178 26.71 15.50 -2.68
N ARG A 179 26.06 15.15 -1.56
CA ARG A 179 25.20 13.97 -1.45
C ARG A 179 24.00 14.05 -2.40
N THR A 180 23.42 15.24 -2.56
CA THR A 180 22.32 15.49 -3.49
C THR A 180 22.78 15.35 -4.94
N LEU A 181 23.92 15.96 -5.31
CA LEU A 181 24.53 15.84 -6.62
C LEU A 181 24.88 14.39 -6.95
N PHE A 182 25.47 13.65 -6.00
CA PHE A 182 25.77 12.23 -6.14
C PHE A 182 24.49 11.40 -6.31
N TYR A 183 23.45 11.64 -5.50
CA TYR A 183 22.16 10.98 -5.66
C TYR A 183 21.58 11.21 -7.07
N PHE A 184 21.61 12.45 -7.54
CA PHE A 184 21.17 12.82 -8.87
C PHE A 184 22.19 12.53 -9.98
N SER A 185 23.37 11.97 -9.72
CA SER A 185 24.30 11.55 -10.79
C SER A 185 23.74 10.37 -11.57
N SER A 186 23.00 9.49 -10.89
CA SER A 186 22.36 8.33 -11.49
C SER A 186 21.14 8.75 -12.31
N TRP A 187 21.12 8.35 -13.58
CA TRP A 187 19.96 8.55 -14.47
C TRP A 187 18.68 7.97 -13.87
N LYS A 188 18.76 6.78 -13.24
CA LYS A 188 17.63 6.13 -12.55
C LYS A 188 17.04 7.02 -11.47
N ASN A 189 17.87 7.62 -10.61
CA ASN A 189 17.40 8.50 -9.54
C ASN A 189 16.77 9.79 -10.09
N ARG A 190 17.33 10.38 -11.17
CA ARG A 190 16.72 11.53 -11.87
C ARG A 190 15.32 11.17 -12.37
N ARG A 191 15.16 10.02 -13.03
CA ARG A 191 13.87 9.55 -13.56
C ARG A 191 12.86 9.29 -12.45
N LEU A 192 13.26 8.60 -11.38
CA LEU A 192 12.41 8.36 -10.21
C LEU A 192 11.96 9.68 -9.55
N PHE A 193 12.83 10.68 -9.48
CA PHE A 193 12.49 12.00 -8.96
C PHE A 193 11.48 12.73 -9.87
N ILE A 194 11.65 12.69 -11.19
CA ILE A 194 10.66 13.19 -12.15
C ILE A 194 9.32 12.49 -11.95
N GLY A 195 9.33 11.17 -11.75
CA GLY A 195 8.13 10.39 -11.40
C GLY A 195 7.45 10.93 -10.14
N ARG A 196 8.20 11.26 -9.08
CA ARG A 196 7.65 11.88 -7.86
C ARG A 196 7.03 13.25 -8.13
N LEU A 197 7.70 14.13 -8.88
CA LEU A 197 7.17 15.44 -9.25
C LEU A 197 5.86 15.31 -10.04
N LYS A 198 5.83 14.39 -11.02
CA LYS A 198 4.61 14.10 -11.78
C LYS A 198 3.47 13.60 -10.91
N ARG A 199 3.74 12.78 -9.89
CA ARG A 199 2.71 12.35 -8.94
C ARG A 199 2.15 13.50 -8.09
N ILE A 200 2.93 14.54 -7.85
CA ILE A 200 2.45 15.74 -7.15
C ILE A 200 1.59 16.57 -8.09
N ALA A 201 2.03 16.75 -9.35
CA ALA A 201 1.29 17.54 -10.34
C ALA A 201 0.01 16.87 -10.84
N ASN A 202 -0.03 15.54 -10.94
CA ASN A 202 -1.17 14.80 -11.47
C ASN A 202 -1.97 14.17 -10.32
N TRP A 203 -3.20 14.67 -10.15
CA TRP A 203 -4.09 14.28 -9.06
C TRP A 203 -4.48 12.79 -9.08
N GLU A 204 -4.38 12.12 -10.24
CA GLU A 204 -4.59 10.67 -10.37
C GLU A 204 -3.70 9.84 -9.42
N PHE A 205 -2.54 10.38 -9.01
CA PHE A 205 -1.58 9.68 -8.14
C PHE A 205 -1.59 10.16 -6.69
N TRP A 206 -2.47 11.09 -6.34
CA TRP A 206 -2.56 11.63 -4.99
C TRP A 206 -2.98 10.55 -3.99
N SER A 207 -2.58 10.75 -2.73
CA SER A 207 -3.02 9.84 -1.68
C SER A 207 -4.54 9.91 -1.52
N LEU A 208 -5.17 8.78 -1.24
CA LEU A 208 -6.62 8.70 -1.05
C LEU A 208 -7.10 9.67 0.05
N LYS A 209 -6.32 9.85 1.13
CA LYS A 209 -6.68 10.76 2.22
C LYS A 209 -6.83 12.20 1.74
N VAL A 210 -5.90 12.65 0.89
CA VAL A 210 -5.91 14.03 0.35
C VAL A 210 -7.04 14.17 -0.67
N PHE A 211 -7.14 13.22 -1.61
CA PHE A 211 -8.15 13.28 -2.67
C PHE A 211 -9.58 13.22 -2.12
N TYR A 212 -9.86 12.34 -1.14
CA TYR A 212 -11.20 12.14 -0.60
C TYR A 212 -11.61 13.14 0.49
N PHE A 213 -10.71 14.02 0.96
CA PHE A 213 -11.06 14.97 2.03
C PHE A 213 -12.29 15.84 1.69
N PRO A 214 -12.41 16.45 0.49
CA PRO A 214 -13.63 17.18 0.11
C PRO A 214 -14.87 16.29 -0.01
N VAL A 215 -14.69 15.03 -0.44
CA VAL A 215 -15.79 14.06 -0.56
C VAL A 215 -16.36 13.70 0.81
N VAL A 216 -15.50 13.50 1.82
CA VAL A 216 -15.94 13.23 3.19
C VAL A 216 -16.74 14.40 3.75
N ILE A 217 -16.30 15.64 3.54
CA ILE A 217 -17.06 16.83 3.95
C ILE A 217 -18.45 16.84 3.27
N TYR A 218 -18.49 16.56 1.97
CA TYR A 218 -19.74 16.53 1.23
C TYR A 218 -20.70 15.42 1.72
N VAL A 219 -20.18 14.23 2.03
CA VAL A 219 -20.94 13.13 2.64
C VAL A 219 -21.52 13.53 4.00
N LEU A 220 -20.77 14.28 4.82
CA LEU A 220 -21.29 14.81 6.09
C LEU A 220 -22.42 15.82 5.88
N ILE A 221 -22.31 16.69 4.86
CA ILE A 221 -23.39 17.62 4.49
C ILE A 221 -24.65 16.84 4.07
N LEU A 222 -24.50 15.79 3.26
CA LEU A 222 -25.61 14.92 2.87
C LEU A 222 -26.22 14.18 4.07
N ALA A 223 -25.39 13.72 5.01
CA ALA A 223 -25.88 13.11 6.25
C ALA A 223 -26.77 14.05 7.07
N VAL A 224 -26.40 15.33 7.17
CA VAL A 224 -27.25 16.35 7.81
C VAL A 224 -28.54 16.56 7.02
N LYS A 225 -28.43 16.76 5.69
CA LYS A 225 -29.58 16.97 4.79
C LYS A 225 -30.61 15.84 4.87
N HIS A 226 -30.14 14.60 4.92
CA HIS A 226 -30.99 13.41 4.97
C HIS A 226 -31.28 12.93 6.40
N ARG A 227 -30.89 13.69 7.44
CA ARG A 227 -31.15 13.38 8.85
C ARG A 227 -30.69 11.96 9.24
N GLY A 228 -29.44 11.63 8.95
CA GLY A 228 -28.84 10.37 9.38
C GLY A 228 -27.45 10.12 8.78
N LEU A 229 -26.49 9.76 9.64
CA LEU A 229 -25.08 9.56 9.27
C LEU A 229 -24.86 8.37 8.33
N THR A 230 -25.71 7.35 8.40
CA THR A 230 -25.52 6.08 7.68
C THR A 230 -26.61 5.82 6.65
N VAL A 231 -27.41 6.82 6.27
CA VAL A 231 -28.56 6.65 5.35
C VAL A 231 -28.16 6.01 4.02
N PHE A 232 -26.96 6.31 3.52
CA PHE A 232 -26.41 5.70 2.30
C PHE A 232 -26.29 4.17 2.38
N THR A 233 -26.20 3.56 3.58
CA THR A 233 -26.15 2.10 3.74
C THR A 233 -27.47 1.42 3.35
N SER A 234 -28.58 2.17 3.34
CA SER A 234 -29.86 1.70 2.81
C SER A 234 -29.98 1.84 1.29
N ALA A 235 -28.93 2.28 0.58
CA ALA A 235 -28.97 2.34 -0.88
C ALA A 235 -29.18 0.95 -1.49
N ASN A 236 -28.61 -0.10 -0.89
CA ASN A 236 -28.82 -1.49 -1.29
C ASN A 236 -29.26 -2.35 -0.08
N PRO A 237 -30.56 -2.41 0.25
CA PRO A 237 -31.03 -3.20 1.39
C PRO A 237 -30.70 -4.69 1.34
N ALA A 238 -30.42 -5.24 0.15
CA ALA A 238 -30.04 -6.64 -0.02
C ALA A 238 -28.58 -6.95 0.33
N ILE A 239 -27.72 -5.94 0.46
CA ILE A 239 -26.28 -6.09 0.70
C ILE A 239 -25.94 -5.57 2.09
N LEU A 240 -25.09 -6.29 2.83
CA LEU A 240 -24.60 -5.86 4.15
C LEU A 240 -24.04 -4.44 4.10
N ALA A 241 -24.54 -3.56 4.97
CA ALA A 241 -24.20 -2.14 5.02
C ALA A 241 -24.30 -1.39 3.67
N GLY A 242 -25.15 -1.87 2.75
CA GLY A 242 -25.29 -1.33 1.40
C GLY A 242 -24.10 -1.63 0.47
N GLY A 243 -23.20 -2.54 0.89
CA GLY A 243 -21.89 -2.79 0.29
C GLY A 243 -20.93 -1.65 0.56
N PHE A 244 -20.91 -1.14 1.80
CA PHE A 244 -19.93 -0.16 2.23
C PHE A 244 -18.60 -0.83 2.59
N ILE A 245 -18.67 -1.93 3.32
CA ILE A 245 -17.51 -2.73 3.72
C ILE A 245 -17.99 -4.11 4.22
N GLY A 246 -17.17 -5.13 4.00
CA GLY A 246 -17.35 -6.45 4.59
C GLY A 246 -18.40 -7.32 3.91
N GLU A 247 -18.89 -6.93 2.73
CA GLU A 247 -19.78 -7.78 1.95
C GLU A 247 -19.12 -9.11 1.54
N SER A 248 -19.88 -10.20 1.64
CA SER A 248 -19.52 -11.50 1.08
C SER A 248 -19.75 -11.49 -0.43
N LYS A 249 -18.75 -11.91 -1.19
CA LYS A 249 -18.90 -12.08 -2.64
C LYS A 249 -19.89 -13.20 -2.95
N ASN A 250 -19.87 -14.30 -2.20
CA ASN A 250 -20.80 -15.39 -2.36
C ASN A 250 -22.25 -14.95 -2.17
N GLU A 251 -22.56 -14.17 -1.12
CA GLU A 251 -23.91 -13.62 -0.91
C GLU A 251 -24.38 -12.75 -2.08
N ILE A 252 -23.48 -11.95 -2.66
CA ILE A 252 -23.77 -11.13 -3.84
C ILE A 252 -24.03 -12.00 -5.07
N TYR A 253 -23.24 -13.05 -5.30
CA TYR A 253 -23.47 -14.00 -6.38
C TYR A 253 -24.81 -14.72 -6.24
N GLU A 254 -25.17 -15.18 -5.04
CA GLU A 254 -26.47 -15.78 -4.75
C GLU A 254 -27.63 -14.78 -4.93
N GLY A 255 -27.41 -13.50 -4.63
CA GLY A 255 -28.34 -12.42 -4.96
C GLY A 255 -28.55 -12.25 -6.46
N LEU A 256 -27.46 -12.25 -7.24
CA LEU A 256 -27.51 -12.15 -8.70
C LEU A 256 -28.14 -13.38 -9.36
N ARG A 257 -27.93 -14.59 -8.83
CA ARG A 257 -28.53 -15.83 -9.34
C ARG A 257 -30.05 -15.82 -9.37
N LYS A 258 -30.69 -14.99 -8.54
CA LYS A 258 -32.16 -14.79 -8.55
C LYS A 258 -32.65 -14.06 -9.79
N SER A 259 -31.75 -13.36 -10.48
CA SER A 259 -32.04 -12.71 -11.75
C SER A 259 -31.82 -13.68 -12.90
N ALA A 260 -32.89 -14.10 -13.58
CA ALA A 260 -32.80 -14.96 -14.77
C ALA A 260 -31.89 -14.35 -15.85
N ALA A 261 -31.94 -13.02 -15.99
CA ALA A 261 -31.10 -12.28 -16.91
C ALA A 261 -29.61 -12.31 -16.53
N ALA A 262 -29.26 -12.53 -15.26
CA ALA A 262 -27.86 -12.60 -14.83
C ALA A 262 -27.21 -13.97 -15.08
N LEU A 263 -27.99 -15.06 -15.07
CA LEU A 263 -27.47 -16.44 -15.13
C LEU A 263 -26.47 -16.68 -16.27
N PRO A 264 -26.72 -16.23 -17.53
CA PRO A 264 -25.76 -16.42 -18.62
C PRO A 264 -24.43 -15.67 -18.42
N HIS A 265 -24.45 -14.62 -17.61
CA HIS A 265 -23.33 -13.71 -17.36
C HIS A 265 -22.58 -14.02 -16.06
N LEU A 266 -23.02 -14.99 -15.25
CA LEU A 266 -22.26 -15.38 -14.08
C LEU A 266 -21.09 -16.30 -14.47
N LEU A 267 -20.00 -16.13 -13.72
CA LEU A 267 -18.89 -17.07 -13.73
C LEU A 267 -19.21 -18.26 -12.84
N ARG A 268 -18.80 -19.44 -13.27
CA ARG A 268 -18.80 -20.65 -12.43
C ARG A 268 -17.81 -20.47 -11.29
N TYR A 269 -18.23 -20.85 -10.09
CA TYR A 269 -17.40 -20.71 -8.88
C TYR A 269 -17.77 -21.76 -7.82
N ALA A 270 -16.83 -22.00 -6.91
CA ALA A 270 -17.01 -22.77 -5.68
C ALA A 270 -16.50 -21.97 -4.48
N VAL A 271 -17.13 -22.18 -3.32
CA VAL A 271 -16.71 -21.59 -2.04
C VAL A 271 -15.85 -22.60 -1.28
N LEU A 272 -14.71 -22.13 -0.78
CA LEU A 272 -13.74 -22.88 -0.01
C LEU A 272 -13.71 -22.27 1.39
N SER A 273 -14.18 -23.01 2.39
CA SER A 273 -14.33 -22.52 3.77
C SER A 273 -13.03 -22.66 4.55
N ALA A 274 -12.70 -21.68 5.37
CA ALA A 274 -11.58 -21.76 6.31
C ALA A 274 -11.81 -22.76 7.45
N GLU A 275 -13.05 -23.17 7.69
CA GLU A 275 -13.39 -24.18 8.69
C GLU A 275 -13.08 -25.61 8.23
N ASN A 276 -13.05 -25.82 6.91
CA ASN A 276 -12.74 -27.12 6.32
C ASN A 276 -11.24 -27.44 6.45
N SER A 277 -10.94 -28.73 6.59
CA SER A 277 -9.57 -29.21 6.47
C SER A 277 -9.02 -28.96 5.05
N PHE A 278 -7.70 -28.89 4.94
CA PHE A 278 -7.01 -28.78 3.66
C PHE A 278 -7.48 -29.85 2.64
N THR A 279 -7.61 -31.11 3.08
CA THR A 279 -8.03 -32.23 2.23
C THR A 279 -9.47 -32.08 1.73
N GLU A 280 -10.38 -31.57 2.57
CA GLU A 280 -11.77 -31.32 2.17
C GLU A 280 -11.86 -30.20 1.13
N ASN A 281 -11.16 -29.08 1.36
CA ASN A 281 -11.12 -27.99 0.39
C ASN A 281 -10.46 -28.40 -0.93
N LEU A 282 -9.40 -29.23 -0.88
CA LEU A 282 -8.78 -29.77 -2.08
C LEU A 282 -9.75 -30.64 -2.87
N ARG A 283 -10.45 -31.56 -2.20
CA ARG A 283 -11.47 -32.43 -2.83
C ARG A 283 -12.62 -31.62 -3.41
N HIS A 284 -13.07 -30.57 -2.71
CA HIS A 284 -14.10 -29.67 -3.21
C HIS A 284 -13.64 -28.92 -4.47
N ALA A 285 -12.40 -28.45 -4.49
CA ALA A 285 -11.82 -27.79 -5.66
C ALA A 285 -11.67 -28.75 -6.84
N GLU A 286 -11.14 -29.96 -6.64
CA GLU A 286 -11.04 -31.00 -7.67
C GLU A 286 -12.40 -31.37 -8.25
N LYS A 287 -13.40 -31.57 -7.38
CA LYS A 287 -14.77 -31.86 -7.79
C LYS A 287 -15.35 -30.73 -8.65
N PHE A 288 -15.19 -29.48 -8.19
CA PHE A 288 -15.65 -28.30 -8.93
C PHE A 288 -15.02 -28.20 -10.32
N ILE A 289 -13.70 -28.42 -10.41
CA ILE A 289 -12.95 -28.38 -11.67
C ILE A 289 -13.46 -29.47 -12.63
N ALA A 290 -13.61 -30.70 -12.14
CA ALA A 290 -14.05 -31.84 -12.94
C ALA A 290 -15.52 -31.72 -13.41
N GLU A 291 -16.44 -31.31 -12.52
CA GLU A 291 -17.87 -31.19 -12.86
C GLU A 291 -18.15 -30.08 -13.87
N ASN A 292 -17.27 -29.09 -13.98
CA ASN A 292 -17.43 -27.94 -14.86
C ASN A 292 -16.51 -27.96 -16.08
N ASP A 293 -15.69 -29.01 -16.24
CA ASP A 293 -14.69 -29.15 -17.31
C ASP A 293 -13.80 -27.91 -17.44
N LEU A 294 -13.21 -27.49 -16.31
CA LEU A 294 -12.42 -26.26 -16.24
C LEU A 294 -10.93 -26.52 -16.47
N GLU A 295 -10.32 -25.70 -17.31
CA GLU A 295 -8.86 -25.65 -17.50
C GLU A 295 -8.26 -24.46 -16.75
N PHE A 296 -6.97 -24.56 -16.43
CA PHE A 296 -6.21 -23.42 -15.92
C PHE A 296 -5.95 -22.40 -17.05
N PRO A 297 -5.92 -21.08 -16.75
CA PRO A 297 -5.88 -20.52 -15.41
C PRO A 297 -7.22 -20.47 -14.67
N LEU A 298 -7.17 -20.48 -13.33
CA LEU A 298 -8.32 -20.27 -12.44
C LEU A 298 -8.08 -19.05 -11.54
N VAL A 299 -9.14 -18.45 -11.01
CA VAL A 299 -9.03 -17.30 -10.10
C VAL A 299 -9.36 -17.74 -8.67
N LEU A 300 -8.45 -17.46 -7.75
CA LEU A 300 -8.67 -17.63 -6.31
C LEU A 300 -8.76 -16.24 -5.67
N LYS A 301 -9.85 -15.95 -4.95
CA LYS A 301 -10.06 -14.65 -4.30
C LYS A 301 -10.75 -14.79 -2.93
N PRO A 302 -10.43 -13.96 -1.94
CA PRO A 302 -11.15 -13.99 -0.65
C PRO A 302 -12.62 -13.67 -0.84
N ASP A 303 -13.49 -14.35 -0.11
CA ASP A 303 -14.93 -14.08 -0.13
C ASP A 303 -15.22 -12.65 0.32
N ALA A 304 -14.70 -12.25 1.48
CA ALA A 304 -14.70 -10.87 1.96
C ALA A 304 -13.35 -10.19 1.68
N GLY A 305 -13.36 -9.04 1.01
CA GLY A 305 -12.14 -8.27 0.78
C GLY A 305 -12.24 -7.27 -0.38
N GLU A 306 -11.44 -6.22 -0.32
CA GLU A 306 -11.49 -5.08 -1.24
C GLU A 306 -10.25 -4.96 -2.13
N ARG A 307 -10.40 -4.25 -3.27
CA ARG A 307 -9.29 -3.73 -4.10
C ARG A 307 -8.33 -4.80 -4.62
N GLY A 308 -8.85 -6.01 -4.89
CA GLY A 308 -8.06 -7.13 -5.38
C GLY A 308 -7.00 -7.63 -4.41
N LYS A 309 -7.10 -7.32 -3.11
CA LYS A 309 -6.18 -7.86 -2.10
C LYS A 309 -6.44 -9.37 -1.94
N GLY A 310 -5.40 -10.18 -2.06
CA GLY A 310 -5.50 -11.65 -1.99
C GLY A 310 -6.05 -12.33 -3.25
N VAL A 311 -6.29 -11.59 -4.34
CA VAL A 311 -6.67 -12.20 -5.63
C VAL A 311 -5.43 -12.75 -6.32
N GLU A 312 -5.49 -14.02 -6.68
CA GLU A 312 -4.45 -14.76 -7.41
C GLU A 312 -5.05 -15.41 -8.66
N ILE A 313 -4.27 -15.39 -9.74
CA ILE A 313 -4.55 -16.16 -10.95
C ILE A 313 -3.63 -17.36 -10.87
N LEU A 314 -4.22 -18.54 -10.75
CA LEU A 314 -3.54 -19.81 -10.61
C LEU A 314 -3.32 -20.37 -12.01
N GLU A 315 -2.08 -20.70 -12.37
CA GLU A 315 -1.73 -21.24 -13.68
C GLU A 315 -1.72 -22.77 -13.70
N ASN A 316 -1.73 -23.41 -12.54
CA ASN A 316 -1.67 -24.86 -12.41
C ASN A 316 -2.18 -25.34 -11.04
N PHE A 317 -2.36 -26.65 -10.94
CA PHE A 317 -2.84 -27.31 -9.73
C PHE A 317 -1.88 -27.22 -8.53
N ALA A 318 -0.57 -27.11 -8.77
CA ALA A 318 0.40 -26.99 -7.68
C ALA A 318 0.26 -25.63 -6.96
N GLU A 319 0.01 -24.55 -7.69
CA GLU A 319 -0.28 -23.23 -7.13
C GLU A 319 -1.58 -23.21 -6.33
N LEU A 320 -2.63 -23.90 -6.80
CA LEU A 320 -3.87 -24.07 -6.04
C LEU A 320 -3.58 -24.75 -4.69
N LYS A 321 -2.84 -25.86 -4.72
CA LYS A 321 -2.49 -26.63 -3.52
C LYS A 321 -1.74 -25.77 -2.50
N SER A 322 -0.70 -25.06 -2.94
CA SER A 322 0.10 -24.19 -2.08
C SER A 322 -0.73 -23.07 -1.44
N ASN A 323 -1.72 -22.54 -2.15
CA ASN A 323 -2.59 -21.49 -1.61
C ASN A 323 -3.60 -22.02 -0.59
N LEU A 324 -4.13 -23.23 -0.79
CA LEU A 324 -5.05 -23.88 0.15
C LEU A 324 -4.38 -24.20 1.50
N GLU A 325 -3.09 -24.51 1.51
CA GLU A 325 -2.34 -24.77 2.75
C GLU A 325 -2.22 -23.53 3.66
N GLU A 326 -2.25 -22.33 3.07
CA GLU A 326 -2.13 -21.05 3.80
C GLU A 326 -3.48 -20.36 4.07
N LEU A 327 -4.60 -21.05 3.81
CA LEU A 327 -5.94 -20.49 3.85
C LEU A 327 -6.36 -20.15 5.29
N LYS A 328 -6.78 -18.89 5.51
CA LYS A 328 -7.15 -18.36 6.85
C LYS A 328 -8.54 -17.74 6.93
N ASN A 329 -9.17 -17.52 5.78
CA ASN A 329 -10.50 -16.94 5.62
C ASN A 329 -11.16 -17.66 4.45
N ASP A 330 -12.46 -17.51 4.26
CA ASP A 330 -13.15 -18.13 3.13
C ASP A 330 -12.69 -17.56 1.80
N PHE A 331 -12.58 -18.43 0.79
CA PHE A 331 -12.19 -18.09 -0.58
C PHE A 331 -13.23 -18.55 -1.59
N ILE A 332 -13.21 -17.89 -2.74
CA ILE A 332 -13.91 -18.28 -3.95
C ILE A 332 -12.87 -18.75 -4.95
N LEU A 333 -13.01 -20.01 -5.41
CA LEU A 333 -12.36 -20.52 -6.60
C LEU A 333 -13.30 -20.32 -7.79
N GLN A 334 -12.85 -19.65 -8.83
CA GLN A 334 -13.70 -19.18 -9.93
C GLN A 334 -13.04 -19.44 -11.29
N GLU A 335 -13.85 -19.74 -12.31
CA GLU A 335 -13.37 -19.87 -13.69
C GLU A 335 -12.74 -18.55 -14.17
N PHE A 336 -11.63 -18.64 -14.90
CA PHE A 336 -11.03 -17.46 -15.51
C PHE A 336 -11.75 -17.11 -16.82
N PHE A 337 -12.06 -15.83 -17.00
CA PHE A 337 -12.59 -15.33 -18.27
C PHE A 337 -11.69 -14.21 -18.79
N GLY A 338 -11.15 -14.39 -20.00
CA GLY A 338 -10.30 -13.42 -20.68
C GLY A 338 -11.10 -12.32 -21.39
N GLY A 339 -10.40 -11.49 -22.17
CA GLY A 339 -11.02 -10.49 -23.05
C GLY A 339 -10.94 -9.04 -22.55
N ALA A 340 -11.82 -8.21 -23.07
CA ALA A 340 -11.92 -6.80 -22.74
C ALA A 340 -12.52 -6.59 -21.34
N GLU A 341 -11.86 -5.81 -20.49
CA GLU A 341 -12.30 -5.56 -19.12
C GLU A 341 -12.89 -4.14 -18.99
N ALA A 342 -14.06 -4.04 -18.37
CA ALA A 342 -14.73 -2.78 -18.10
C ALA A 342 -15.39 -2.78 -16.72
N SER A 343 -15.67 -1.60 -16.20
CA SER A 343 -16.57 -1.41 -15.07
C SER A 343 -17.81 -0.66 -15.52
N VAL A 344 -19.00 -1.14 -15.16
CA VAL A 344 -20.28 -0.48 -15.45
C VAL A 344 -20.90 -0.04 -14.13
N PHE A 345 -21.04 1.26 -13.94
CA PHE A 345 -21.68 1.83 -12.76
C PHE A 345 -23.16 2.00 -13.03
N TYR A 346 -24.01 1.35 -12.23
CA TYR A 346 -25.45 1.37 -12.35
C TYR A 346 -26.10 2.09 -11.17
N PHE A 347 -27.22 2.77 -11.44
CA PHE A 347 -28.13 3.23 -10.40
C PHE A 347 -29.58 3.15 -10.86
N ARG A 348 -30.51 3.04 -9.89
CA ARG A 348 -31.95 3.16 -10.10
C ARG A 348 -32.59 3.72 -8.85
N PHE A 349 -33.43 4.74 -8.99
CA PHE A 349 -34.20 5.20 -7.83
C PHE A 349 -35.32 4.20 -7.51
N PRO A 350 -35.63 3.90 -6.23
CA PRO A 350 -36.59 2.85 -5.88
C PRO A 350 -38.01 3.04 -6.46
N GLN A 351 -38.40 4.28 -6.74
CA GLN A 351 -39.68 4.64 -7.38
C GLN A 351 -39.70 4.48 -8.89
N GLU A 352 -38.53 4.33 -9.52
CA GLU A 352 -38.41 4.26 -10.97
C GLU A 352 -38.46 2.81 -11.46
N LYS A 353 -39.16 2.60 -12.58
CA LYS A 353 -39.28 1.27 -13.20
C LYS A 353 -38.01 0.85 -13.93
N LYS A 354 -37.18 1.80 -14.35
CA LYS A 354 -35.95 1.61 -15.13
C LYS A 354 -34.82 2.41 -14.50
N GLY A 355 -33.66 1.78 -14.33
CA GLY A 355 -32.41 2.42 -13.95
C GLY A 355 -31.59 2.88 -15.15
N GLY A 356 -30.34 3.25 -14.89
CA GLY A 356 -29.43 3.68 -15.92
C GLY A 356 -27.96 3.47 -15.56
N ILE A 357 -27.12 3.54 -16.59
CA ILE A 357 -25.67 3.50 -16.42
C ILE A 357 -25.18 4.91 -16.09
N PHE A 358 -24.63 5.07 -14.88
CA PHE A 358 -24.02 6.32 -14.40
C PHE A 358 -22.69 6.62 -15.12
N SER A 359 -21.87 5.59 -15.30
CA SER A 359 -20.58 5.69 -16.00
C SER A 359 -20.10 4.32 -16.45
N ILE A 360 -19.20 4.30 -17.44
CA ILE A 360 -18.45 3.11 -17.83
C ILE A 360 -16.96 3.44 -17.77
N THR A 361 -16.16 2.51 -17.23
CA THR A 361 -14.70 2.61 -17.21
C THR A 361 -14.10 1.48 -18.04
N GLU A 362 -13.30 1.80 -19.05
CA GLU A 362 -12.44 0.82 -19.70
C GLU A 362 -11.20 0.58 -18.86
N LYS A 363 -10.87 -0.69 -18.63
CA LYS A 363 -9.64 -1.05 -17.93
C LYS A 363 -8.60 -1.54 -18.91
N ARG A 364 -7.47 -0.82 -18.95
CA ARG A 364 -6.34 -1.15 -19.82
C ARG A 364 -5.15 -1.54 -18.98
N PHE A 365 -4.53 -2.65 -19.34
CA PHE A 365 -3.28 -3.07 -18.73
C PHE A 365 -2.14 -2.24 -19.33
N PRO A 366 -1.30 -1.58 -18.51
CA PRO A 366 -0.12 -0.88 -19.01
C PRO A 366 0.81 -1.85 -19.74
N ARG A 367 1.12 -1.54 -20.99
CA ARG A 367 2.06 -2.27 -21.83
C ARG A 367 3.17 -1.35 -22.29
N LEU A 368 4.39 -1.87 -22.33
CA LEU A 368 5.57 -1.19 -22.88
C LEU A 368 6.05 -1.94 -24.11
N ALA A 369 6.36 -1.22 -25.18
CA ALA A 369 7.00 -1.79 -26.36
C ALA A 369 8.51 -1.89 -26.14
N GLY A 370 9.08 -3.05 -26.42
CA GLY A 370 10.52 -3.26 -26.47
C GLY A 370 11.18 -2.48 -27.60
N ASP A 371 12.39 -2.01 -27.34
CA ASP A 371 13.25 -1.36 -28.35
C ASP A 371 14.42 -2.28 -28.77
N GLY A 372 14.45 -3.53 -28.28
CA GLY A 372 15.51 -4.51 -28.53
C GLY A 372 16.85 -4.19 -27.85
N LYS A 373 16.93 -3.14 -27.02
CA LYS A 373 18.19 -2.63 -26.45
C LYS A 373 18.12 -2.34 -24.96
N SER A 374 16.98 -1.86 -24.49
CA SER A 374 16.74 -1.43 -23.12
C SER A 374 16.14 -2.55 -22.29
N THR A 375 16.60 -2.70 -21.06
CA THR A 375 15.96 -3.58 -20.07
C THR A 375 14.54 -3.11 -19.74
N LEU A 376 13.68 -4.00 -19.27
CA LEU A 376 12.34 -3.66 -18.80
C LEU A 376 12.37 -2.57 -17.72
N GLU A 377 13.33 -2.61 -16.78
CA GLU A 377 13.55 -1.52 -15.82
C GLU A 377 13.77 -0.18 -16.51
N THR A 378 14.62 -0.14 -17.53
CA THR A 378 14.92 1.08 -18.29
C THR A 378 13.70 1.58 -19.04
N LEU A 379 12.91 0.68 -19.65
CA LEU A 379 11.67 1.03 -20.35
C LEU A 379 10.63 1.63 -19.38
N ILE A 380 10.46 1.05 -18.19
CA ILE A 380 9.58 1.60 -17.13
C ILE A 380 10.01 3.01 -16.72
N LEU A 381 11.32 3.23 -16.57
CA LEU A 381 11.86 4.54 -16.19
C LEU A 381 11.76 5.57 -17.33
N LYS A 382 11.88 5.15 -18.59
CA LYS A 382 11.72 6.00 -19.78
C LYS A 382 10.27 6.41 -19.98
N ASP A 383 9.32 5.51 -19.77
CA ASP A 383 7.91 5.78 -19.99
C ASP A 383 7.39 6.93 -19.10
N SER A 384 6.59 7.79 -19.73
CA SER A 384 6.16 9.04 -19.13
C SER A 384 5.19 8.85 -17.96
N ARG A 385 4.41 7.77 -17.97
CA ARG A 385 3.43 7.42 -16.95
C ARG A 385 3.97 6.34 -16.01
N ALA A 386 4.59 5.30 -16.55
CA ALA A 386 5.03 4.15 -15.78
C ALA A 386 6.07 4.53 -14.73
N VAL A 387 6.91 5.53 -15.02
CA VAL A 387 7.85 6.09 -14.05
C VAL A 387 7.18 6.61 -12.76
N CYS A 388 5.92 7.05 -12.83
CA CYS A 388 5.15 7.49 -11.66
C CYS A 388 4.83 6.32 -10.71
N LEU A 389 4.78 5.09 -11.22
CA LEU A 389 4.51 3.88 -10.45
C LEU A 389 5.69 2.89 -10.48
N ALA A 390 6.89 3.35 -10.87
CA ALA A 390 8.07 2.51 -11.12
C ALA A 390 8.34 1.51 -9.99
N LYS A 391 8.31 1.95 -8.72
CA LYS A 391 8.53 1.07 -7.57
C LYS A 391 7.56 -0.13 -7.54
N LYS A 392 6.28 0.09 -7.85
CA LYS A 392 5.27 -0.98 -7.87
C LYS A 392 5.50 -1.94 -9.04
N TYR A 393 5.80 -1.40 -10.22
CA TYR A 393 6.11 -2.24 -11.38
C TYR A 393 7.41 -3.03 -11.18
N PHE A 394 8.41 -2.48 -10.48
CA PHE A 394 9.62 -3.21 -10.09
C PHE A 394 9.32 -4.35 -9.14
N GLU A 395 8.45 -4.13 -8.16
CA GLU A 395 8.03 -5.18 -7.23
C GLU A 395 7.27 -6.31 -7.95
N GLN A 396 6.42 -5.98 -8.93
CA GLN A 396 5.61 -6.95 -9.68
C GLN A 396 6.38 -7.69 -10.77
N ASN A 397 7.44 -7.10 -11.33
CA ASN A 397 8.21 -7.67 -12.44
C ASN A 397 9.65 -8.01 -12.03
N ARG A 398 9.90 -8.23 -10.73
CA ARG A 398 11.25 -8.35 -10.16
C ARG A 398 12.16 -9.33 -10.91
N GLU A 399 11.60 -10.45 -11.34
CA GLU A 399 12.33 -11.52 -12.06
C GLU A 399 12.65 -11.17 -13.51
N LYS A 400 11.95 -10.18 -14.08
CA LYS A 400 12.05 -9.76 -15.49
C LYS A 400 12.64 -8.36 -15.65
N LEU A 401 13.18 -7.74 -14.60
CA LEU A 401 13.66 -6.36 -14.70
C LEU A 401 14.87 -6.19 -15.63
N ASP A 402 15.74 -7.19 -15.68
CA ASP A 402 16.93 -7.21 -16.53
C ASP A 402 16.65 -7.80 -17.94
N TYR A 403 15.43 -8.30 -18.17
CA TYR A 403 15.00 -8.77 -19.48
C TYR A 403 14.99 -7.62 -20.48
N ILE A 404 15.52 -7.86 -21.68
CA ILE A 404 15.52 -6.90 -22.81
C ILE A 404 14.47 -7.38 -23.81
N PRO A 405 13.28 -6.76 -23.87
CA PRO A 405 12.25 -7.15 -24.81
C PRO A 405 12.66 -6.79 -26.25
N SER A 406 12.34 -7.67 -27.19
CA SER A 406 12.63 -7.50 -28.61
C SER A 406 11.94 -6.26 -29.18
N ASN A 407 12.45 -5.72 -30.29
CA ASN A 407 11.86 -4.53 -30.90
C ASN A 407 10.38 -4.78 -31.30
N GLY A 408 9.45 -4.00 -30.75
CA GLY A 408 8.01 -4.16 -30.96
C GLY A 408 7.31 -5.17 -30.05
N GLU A 409 8.05 -5.94 -29.24
CA GLU A 409 7.47 -6.84 -28.25
C GLU A 409 6.71 -6.05 -27.19
N CYS A 410 5.44 -6.39 -26.94
CA CYS A 410 4.62 -5.70 -25.95
C CYS A 410 4.65 -6.42 -24.59
N VAL A 411 5.35 -5.84 -23.62
CA VAL A 411 5.42 -6.38 -22.25
C VAL A 411 4.33 -5.74 -21.38
N GLN A 412 3.44 -6.57 -20.85
CA GLN A 412 2.41 -6.15 -19.90
C GLN A 412 3.00 -6.06 -18.48
N LEU A 413 2.83 -4.92 -17.80
CA LEU A 413 3.47 -4.71 -16.49
C LEU A 413 2.70 -5.33 -15.32
N ILE A 414 1.40 -5.59 -15.46
CA ILE A 414 0.53 -6.12 -14.40
C ILE A 414 -0.55 -7.03 -14.95
N ASN A 415 -1.02 -7.97 -14.14
CA ASN A 415 -2.06 -8.94 -14.55
C ASN A 415 -3.44 -8.67 -13.91
N ILE A 416 -3.54 -7.70 -13.01
CA ILE A 416 -4.77 -7.38 -12.27
C ILE A 416 -5.22 -5.94 -12.56
N GLY A 417 -6.49 -5.78 -12.96
CA GLY A 417 -7.12 -4.53 -13.39
C GLY A 417 -7.44 -3.53 -12.28
N THR A 418 -6.57 -3.38 -11.27
CA THR A 418 -6.79 -2.41 -10.17
C THR A 418 -5.95 -1.15 -10.37
N HIS A 419 -6.57 0.03 -10.26
CA HIS A 419 -5.85 1.32 -10.38
C HIS A 419 -4.69 1.46 -9.37
N SER A 420 -4.89 1.02 -8.13
CA SER A 420 -3.85 1.03 -7.10
C SER A 420 -2.62 0.17 -7.46
N ARG A 421 -2.79 -0.83 -8.34
CA ARG A 421 -1.72 -1.68 -8.89
C ARG A 421 -1.17 -1.15 -10.22
N GLY A 422 -1.72 -0.06 -10.75
CA GLY A 422 -1.22 0.63 -11.94
C GLY A 422 -1.99 0.36 -13.23
N ALA A 423 -3.20 -0.22 -13.15
CA ALA A 423 -4.10 -0.29 -14.30
C ALA A 423 -4.48 1.11 -14.76
N ILE A 424 -4.68 1.27 -16.07
CA ILE A 424 -5.10 2.53 -16.68
C ILE A 424 -6.61 2.48 -16.82
N PHE A 425 -7.29 3.46 -16.25
CA PHE A 425 -8.73 3.62 -16.35
C PHE A 425 -9.02 4.72 -17.36
N ALA A 426 -9.77 4.37 -18.39
CA ALA A 426 -10.21 5.30 -19.43
C ALA A 426 -11.74 5.41 -19.39
N ASP A 427 -12.25 6.56 -19.79
CA ASP A 427 -13.69 6.79 -19.85
C ASP A 427 -14.31 5.98 -21.00
N GLY A 428 -15.28 5.15 -20.63
CA GLY A 428 -15.92 4.20 -21.52
C GLY A 428 -17.27 4.67 -22.06
N GLU A 429 -17.57 5.99 -22.08
CA GLU A 429 -18.88 6.50 -22.52
C GLU A 429 -19.28 5.97 -23.91
N ARG A 430 -18.31 5.76 -24.81
CA ARG A 430 -18.53 5.17 -26.15
C ARG A 430 -19.12 3.75 -26.13
N LEU A 431 -19.03 3.06 -25.00
CA LEU A 431 -19.56 1.70 -24.79
C LEU A 431 -21.01 1.73 -24.30
N LYS A 432 -21.50 2.90 -23.88
CA LYS A 432 -22.86 3.04 -23.40
C LYS A 432 -23.81 3.04 -24.60
N THR A 433 -24.69 2.04 -24.61
CA THR A 433 -25.73 1.83 -25.62
C THR A 433 -27.04 1.48 -24.90
N ASP A 434 -28.16 1.63 -25.59
CA ASP A 434 -29.47 1.28 -25.02
C ASP A 434 -29.56 -0.23 -24.73
N GLU A 435 -28.95 -1.07 -25.56
CA GLU A 435 -28.91 -2.52 -25.39
C GLU A 435 -28.16 -2.92 -24.12
N LEU A 436 -26.96 -2.36 -23.90
CA LEU A 436 -26.19 -2.61 -22.68
C LEU A 436 -26.91 -2.07 -21.44
N GLU A 437 -27.45 -0.85 -21.51
CA GLU A 437 -28.18 -0.26 -20.38
C GLU A 437 -29.42 -1.08 -20.02
N ASN A 438 -30.21 -1.49 -21.00
CA ASN A 438 -31.38 -2.34 -20.79
C ASN A 438 -30.99 -3.70 -20.21
N LYS A 439 -29.90 -4.32 -20.68
CA LYS A 439 -29.43 -5.60 -20.15
C LYS A 439 -28.96 -5.50 -18.69
N ILE A 440 -28.18 -4.47 -18.36
CA ILE A 440 -27.72 -4.24 -16.99
C ILE A 440 -28.90 -3.91 -16.06
N ASP A 441 -29.84 -3.08 -16.51
CA ASP A 441 -31.07 -2.78 -15.77
C ASP A 441 -31.88 -4.07 -15.50
N GLU A 442 -32.10 -4.90 -16.52
CA GLU A 442 -32.78 -6.20 -16.38
C GLU A 442 -32.11 -7.10 -15.33
N ILE A 443 -30.78 -7.22 -15.39
CA ILE A 443 -29.97 -7.95 -14.41
C ILE A 443 -30.23 -7.41 -13.00
N CYS A 444 -30.13 -6.09 -12.82
CA CYS A 444 -30.29 -5.42 -11.52
C CYS A 444 -31.71 -5.51 -10.98
N ARG A 445 -32.73 -5.47 -11.85
CA ARG A 445 -34.14 -5.60 -11.44
C ARG A 445 -34.44 -6.98 -10.86
N GLY A 446 -33.78 -8.03 -11.35
CA GLY A 446 -33.89 -9.38 -10.78
C GLY A 446 -33.18 -9.56 -9.43
N PHE A 447 -32.29 -8.64 -9.04
CA PHE A 447 -31.68 -8.63 -7.71
C PHE A 447 -32.47 -7.71 -6.77
N ALA A 448 -33.55 -8.23 -6.21
CA ALA A 448 -34.43 -7.48 -5.31
C ALA A 448 -33.64 -6.85 -4.13
N GLY A 449 -33.76 -5.53 -3.97
CA GLY A 449 -33.03 -4.76 -2.96
C GLY A 449 -31.65 -4.26 -3.39
N PHE A 450 -31.28 -4.40 -4.66
CA PHE A 450 -30.11 -3.73 -5.27
C PHE A 450 -30.55 -2.55 -6.15
N TYR A 451 -29.87 -1.41 -5.99
CA TYR A 451 -30.21 -0.16 -6.66
C TYR A 451 -29.01 0.67 -7.09
N PHE A 452 -27.83 0.44 -6.53
CA PHE A 452 -26.69 1.33 -6.71
C PHE A 452 -25.37 0.57 -6.57
N GLY A 453 -24.54 0.56 -7.60
CA GLY A 453 -23.24 -0.10 -7.50
C GLY A 453 -22.50 -0.19 -8.81
N ARG A 454 -21.34 -0.84 -8.77
CA ARG A 454 -20.47 -1.01 -9.93
C ARG A 454 -20.21 -2.48 -10.19
N PHE A 455 -20.53 -2.90 -11.40
CA PHE A 455 -20.11 -4.19 -11.94
C PHE A 455 -18.70 -4.07 -12.49
N ASP A 456 -17.83 -5.00 -12.14
CA ASP A 456 -16.59 -5.28 -12.85
C ASP A 456 -16.86 -6.48 -13.76
N ILE A 457 -16.69 -6.29 -15.06
CA ILE A 457 -17.09 -7.24 -16.09
C ILE A 457 -15.96 -7.50 -17.09
N ARG A 458 -15.99 -8.67 -17.71
CA ARG A 458 -15.16 -9.00 -18.87
C ARG A 458 -16.01 -9.49 -20.01
N ALA A 459 -15.72 -9.03 -21.22
CA ALA A 459 -16.40 -9.44 -22.43
C ALA A 459 -15.40 -9.95 -23.46
N ARG A 460 -15.83 -10.80 -24.39
CA ARG A 460 -14.96 -11.24 -25.51
C ARG A 460 -14.42 -10.06 -26.31
N SER A 461 -15.26 -9.05 -26.52
CA SER A 461 -14.92 -7.80 -27.18
C SER A 461 -15.71 -6.64 -26.56
N PHE A 462 -15.30 -5.41 -26.82
CA PHE A 462 -16.09 -4.23 -26.44
C PHE A 462 -17.39 -4.13 -27.26
N ASP A 463 -17.45 -4.71 -28.47
CA ASP A 463 -18.66 -4.69 -29.29
C ASP A 463 -19.71 -5.66 -28.76
N ASP A 464 -19.29 -6.82 -28.25
CA ASP A 464 -20.17 -7.76 -27.54
C ASP A 464 -20.75 -7.08 -26.29
N LEU A 465 -19.90 -6.35 -25.55
CA LEU A 465 -20.35 -5.60 -24.40
C LEU A 465 -21.39 -4.53 -24.79
N LYS A 466 -21.18 -3.79 -25.87
CA LYS A 466 -22.16 -2.81 -26.38
C LYS A 466 -23.50 -3.44 -26.75
N ARG A 467 -23.55 -4.70 -27.14
CA ARG A 467 -24.82 -5.41 -27.40
C ARG A 467 -25.45 -6.01 -26.14
N GLY A 468 -24.77 -5.93 -24.98
CA GLY A 468 -25.19 -6.63 -23.77
C GLY A 468 -25.01 -8.14 -23.86
N GLU A 469 -24.08 -8.62 -24.69
CA GLU A 469 -23.87 -10.03 -25.00
C GLU A 469 -22.47 -10.50 -24.54
N ASN A 470 -22.32 -11.81 -24.35
CA ASN A 470 -21.02 -12.50 -24.16
C ASN A 470 -20.06 -11.86 -23.15
N PHE A 471 -20.61 -11.23 -22.10
CA PHE A 471 -19.85 -10.72 -20.97
C PHE A 471 -20.10 -11.56 -19.72
N LYS A 472 -19.12 -11.55 -18.82
CA LYS A 472 -19.14 -12.20 -17.53
C LYS A 472 -18.96 -11.18 -16.41
N ILE A 473 -19.75 -11.30 -15.36
CA ILE A 473 -19.66 -10.51 -14.14
C ILE A 473 -18.57 -11.10 -13.25
N ILE A 474 -17.52 -10.32 -13.02
CA ILE A 474 -16.37 -10.69 -12.18
C ILE A 474 -16.65 -10.33 -10.71
N GLU A 475 -17.24 -9.15 -10.50
CA GLU A 475 -17.54 -8.61 -9.18
C GLU A 475 -18.68 -7.59 -9.28
N LEU A 476 -19.46 -7.46 -8.21
CA LEU A 476 -20.42 -6.38 -8.03
C LEU A 476 -20.12 -5.71 -6.69
N ASN A 477 -19.86 -4.41 -6.73
CA ASN A 477 -19.53 -3.59 -5.57
C ASN A 477 -20.71 -2.66 -5.25
N GLY A 478 -20.99 -2.45 -3.96
CA GLY A 478 -22.11 -1.62 -3.51
C GLY A 478 -21.79 -0.13 -3.42
N VAL A 479 -22.25 0.52 -2.34
CA VAL A 479 -22.26 1.98 -2.20
C VAL A 479 -20.88 2.64 -2.17
N THR A 480 -19.83 1.92 -1.79
CA THR A 480 -18.44 2.44 -1.81
C THR A 480 -17.75 2.25 -3.15
N SER A 481 -18.43 1.68 -4.14
CA SER A 481 -17.91 1.68 -5.51
C SER A 481 -17.70 3.11 -6.00
N GLU A 482 -16.52 3.38 -6.57
CA GLU A 482 -16.17 4.68 -7.15
C GLU A 482 -16.45 4.67 -8.65
N SER A 483 -16.95 5.78 -9.18
CA SER A 483 -16.97 6.08 -10.62
C SER A 483 -15.53 6.23 -11.12
N THR A 484 -14.93 5.12 -11.53
CA THR A 484 -13.50 5.04 -11.84
C THR A 484 -13.10 5.66 -13.18
N ASN A 485 -14.07 6.08 -13.99
CA ASN A 485 -13.82 6.79 -15.24
C ASN A 485 -13.22 8.17 -15.01
N ILE A 486 -13.38 8.74 -13.81
CA ILE A 486 -12.80 10.05 -13.45
C ILE A 486 -11.28 10.08 -13.62
N TYR A 487 -10.59 8.93 -13.53
CA TYR A 487 -9.14 8.85 -13.71
C TYR A 487 -8.69 8.98 -15.18
N ASP A 488 -9.62 9.09 -16.13
CA ASP A 488 -9.27 9.43 -17.51
C ASP A 488 -8.67 10.85 -17.57
N LYS A 489 -7.63 11.01 -18.39
CA LYS A 489 -6.90 12.28 -18.58
C LYS A 489 -7.78 13.44 -19.03
N LYS A 490 -8.94 13.16 -19.63
CA LYS A 490 -9.88 14.19 -20.06
C LYS A 490 -10.56 14.92 -18.90
N PHE A 491 -10.62 14.33 -17.70
CA PHE A 491 -11.28 14.93 -16.55
C PHE A 491 -10.31 15.76 -15.72
N SER A 492 -10.71 16.99 -15.41
CA SER A 492 -10.01 17.80 -14.40
C SER A 492 -10.32 17.32 -12.99
N LEU A 493 -9.55 17.77 -12.00
CA LEU A 493 -9.85 17.52 -10.59
C LEU A 493 -11.26 18.03 -10.20
N ALA A 494 -11.68 19.15 -10.78
CA ALA A 494 -13.02 19.70 -10.54
C ALA A 494 -14.12 18.80 -11.12
N ASP A 495 -13.90 18.22 -12.31
CA ASP A 495 -14.84 17.27 -12.91
C ASP A 495 -14.94 15.99 -12.09
N ALA A 496 -13.82 15.46 -11.63
CA ALA A 496 -13.77 14.31 -10.73
C ALA A 496 -14.62 14.55 -9.48
N TYR A 497 -14.47 15.71 -8.82
CA TYR A 497 -15.30 16.05 -7.67
C TYR A 497 -16.78 16.24 -8.01
N ARG A 498 -17.13 16.87 -9.14
CA ARG A 498 -18.53 16.99 -9.57
C ARG A 498 -19.18 15.61 -9.76
N ILE A 499 -18.47 14.69 -10.40
CA ILE A 499 -18.93 13.32 -10.63
C ILE A 499 -19.11 12.58 -9.30
N LEU A 500 -18.12 12.63 -8.40
CA LEU A 500 -18.20 11.99 -7.09
C LEU A 500 -19.28 12.58 -6.20
N PHE A 501 -19.46 13.90 -6.19
CA PHE A 501 -20.55 14.55 -5.44
C PHE A 501 -21.91 14.13 -6.00
N ARG A 502 -22.08 14.08 -7.32
CA ARG A 502 -23.32 13.57 -7.93
C ARG A 502 -23.56 12.10 -7.54
N GLN A 503 -22.53 11.27 -7.58
CA GLN A 503 -22.59 9.87 -7.18
C GLN A 503 -23.09 9.72 -5.73
N TRP A 504 -22.45 10.41 -4.78
CA TRP A 504 -22.84 10.34 -3.37
C TRP A 504 -24.24 10.92 -3.13
N ARG A 505 -24.62 11.99 -3.82
CA ARG A 505 -25.98 12.53 -3.74
C ARG A 505 -27.02 11.48 -4.13
N ILE A 506 -26.81 10.77 -5.24
CA ILE A 506 -27.70 9.69 -5.71
C ILE A 506 -27.76 8.57 -4.67
N ALA A 507 -26.63 8.13 -4.11
CA ALA A 507 -26.61 7.10 -3.08
C ALA A 507 -27.43 7.47 -1.83
N PHE A 508 -27.34 8.72 -1.37
CA PHE A 508 -28.13 9.23 -0.25
C PHE A 508 -29.62 9.38 -0.59
N GLU A 509 -29.96 9.80 -1.80
CA GLU A 509 -31.35 9.91 -2.27
C GLU A 509 -32.02 8.54 -2.35
N ILE A 510 -31.33 7.54 -2.93
CA ILE A 510 -31.79 6.13 -2.96
C ILE A 510 -31.92 5.59 -1.53
N GLY A 511 -30.90 5.77 -0.69
CA GLY A 511 -30.92 5.30 0.69
C GLY A 511 -32.04 5.93 1.53
N ALA A 512 -32.30 7.22 1.34
CA ALA A 512 -33.39 7.92 2.01
C ALA A 512 -34.76 7.42 1.55
N GLU A 513 -34.93 7.14 0.26
CA GLU A 513 -36.17 6.57 -0.28
C GLU A 513 -36.41 5.15 0.22
N ASN A 514 -35.40 4.29 0.16
CA ASN A 514 -35.50 2.94 0.73
C ASN A 514 -35.81 2.98 2.23
N ARG A 515 -35.26 3.94 2.98
CA ARG A 515 -35.61 4.16 4.38
C ARG A 515 -37.08 4.54 4.58
N ARG A 516 -37.65 5.39 3.73
CA ARG A 516 -39.09 5.71 3.76
C ARG A 516 -39.95 4.47 3.50
N ARG A 517 -39.45 3.52 2.71
CA ARG A 517 -40.09 2.24 2.40
C ARG A 517 -39.85 1.14 3.44
N GLY A 518 -39.22 1.47 4.57
CA GLY A 518 -39.02 0.55 5.69
C GLY A 518 -37.63 -0.08 5.78
N ALA A 519 -36.71 0.20 4.86
CA ALA A 519 -35.32 -0.26 5.01
C ALA A 519 -34.65 0.43 6.21
N LYS A 520 -33.94 -0.33 7.04
CA LYS A 520 -33.23 0.22 8.19
C LYS A 520 -31.78 0.51 7.81
N PRO A 521 -31.28 1.76 7.96
CA PRO A 521 -29.86 2.04 7.84
C PRO A 521 -29.06 1.27 8.88
N THR A 522 -27.85 0.85 8.52
CA THR A 522 -26.91 0.26 9.49
C THR A 522 -26.63 1.25 10.61
N SER A 523 -26.63 0.80 11.86
CA SER A 523 -26.33 1.67 12.99
C SER A 523 -24.90 2.21 12.89
N VAL A 524 -24.64 3.38 13.48
CA VAL A 524 -23.29 3.96 13.51
C VAL A 524 -22.32 3.02 14.23
N SER A 525 -22.75 2.39 15.33
CA SER A 525 -21.92 1.43 16.08
C SER A 525 -21.57 0.19 15.27
N ASP A 526 -22.51 -0.36 14.51
CA ASP A 526 -22.28 -1.54 13.68
C ASP A 526 -21.37 -1.22 12.50
N LEU A 527 -21.59 -0.07 11.86
CA LEU A 527 -20.71 0.40 10.79
C LEU A 527 -19.27 0.61 11.29
N LEU A 528 -19.10 1.18 12.49
CA LEU A 528 -17.78 1.32 13.11
C LEU A 528 -17.14 -0.04 13.44
N ARG A 529 -17.92 -1.03 13.89
CA ARG A 529 -17.41 -2.40 14.13
C ARG A 529 -16.90 -3.03 12.85
N LEU A 530 -17.64 -2.90 11.73
CA LEU A 530 -17.20 -3.39 10.43
C LEU A 530 -15.92 -2.71 9.95
N ILE A 531 -15.82 -1.37 10.08
CA ILE A 531 -14.62 -0.61 9.71
C ILE A 531 -13.40 -1.06 10.53
N LEU A 532 -13.60 -1.41 11.80
CA LEU A 532 -12.56 -1.91 12.69
C LEU A 532 -12.26 -3.40 12.52
N GLY A 533 -12.91 -4.08 11.56
CA GLY A 533 -12.71 -5.51 11.27
C GLY A 533 -13.22 -6.43 12.39
N LYS A 534 -14.19 -6.00 13.19
CA LYS A 534 -14.86 -6.83 14.19
C LYS A 534 -16.11 -7.45 13.59
N GLU A 535 -16.30 -8.75 13.76
CA GLU A 535 -17.52 -9.45 13.32
C GLU A 535 -18.76 -8.79 13.94
N ILE A 536 -19.73 -8.49 13.07
CA ILE A 536 -21.09 -8.26 13.52
C ILE A 536 -21.70 -9.65 13.72
N LYS A 537 -22.07 -10.00 14.95
CA LYS A 537 -22.99 -11.11 15.15
C LYS A 537 -24.31 -10.75 14.45
N PRO A 538 -24.79 -11.52 13.47
CA PRO A 538 -26.12 -11.28 12.92
C PRO A 538 -27.10 -11.37 14.08
N ASP A 539 -27.93 -10.34 14.23
CA ASP A 539 -29.06 -10.40 15.15
C ASP A 539 -30.01 -11.47 14.60
N ILE A 540 -30.06 -12.62 15.27
CA ILE A 540 -30.82 -13.82 14.87
C ILE A 540 -32.35 -13.53 14.84
N SER A 541 -32.79 -12.35 15.27
CA SER A 541 -34.16 -11.88 15.08
C SER A 541 -34.49 -11.41 13.65
N ASN A 542 -33.51 -11.25 12.75
CA ASN A 542 -33.69 -10.48 11.50
C ASN A 542 -33.49 -11.27 10.19
N THR A 543 -33.24 -12.58 10.26
CA THR A 543 -33.20 -13.45 9.06
C THR A 543 -34.55 -14.12 8.74
N ALA A 544 -35.46 -14.21 9.72
CA ALA A 544 -36.77 -14.85 9.54
C ALA A 544 -37.82 -13.96 8.85
N ASP A 545 -37.62 -12.64 8.81
CA ASP A 545 -38.62 -11.67 8.33
C ASP A 545 -38.37 -11.15 6.89
N ARG A 546 -37.42 -11.73 6.16
CA ARG A 546 -37.26 -11.52 4.70
C ARG A 546 -38.29 -12.34 3.90
N ARG A 547 -39.58 -12.25 4.24
CA ARG A 547 -40.63 -12.65 3.30
C ARG A 547 -40.86 -11.51 2.31
N PRO A 548 -41.02 -11.80 1.00
CA PRO A 548 -41.47 -10.78 0.07
C PRO A 548 -42.86 -10.31 0.53
N LEU A 549 -43.04 -8.98 0.64
CA LEU A 549 -44.37 -8.39 0.63
C LEU A 549 -44.95 -8.61 -0.77
N ILE A 550 -45.50 -9.81 -0.99
CA ILE A 550 -46.56 -10.02 -1.96
C ILE A 550 -47.73 -9.22 -1.42
N THR A 551 -48.01 -8.08 -2.04
CA THR A 551 -49.32 -7.46 -1.93
C THR A 551 -50.06 -7.88 -3.18
N ASP A 552 -50.96 -8.85 -3.01
CA ASP A 552 -52.03 -9.10 -3.97
C ASP A 552 -52.87 -7.82 -4.06
N HIS A 553 -52.92 -7.22 -5.26
CA HIS A 553 -54.10 -6.61 -5.87
C HIS A 553 -53.81 -6.28 -7.34
#